data_AF-A0AAD7DNA2-F1
#
_entry.id   AF-A0AAD7DNA2-F1
#
_cell.length_a   1.000
_cell.length_b   1.000
_cell.length_c   1.000
_cell.angle_alpha   90.00
_cell.angle_beta   90.00
_cell.angle_gamma   90.00
#
_symmetry.space_group_name_H-M   'P 1'
#
loop_
_entity.id
_entity.type
_entity.pdbx_description
1 polymer ?
#
loop_
_entity_poly.entity_id
_entity_poly.type
_entity_poly.pdbx_seq_one_letter_code
_entity_poly.pdbx_strand_id
1 'polypeptide(L)'
;SFLAWHCSYYNRYAEKGHDAPNDVHPNFLSKRGIKKINHGQRVPHASKEVEENPEEAAMLAEMIHLITTIVEHHIYVTKLPLNERSLAYPFGGFVINVSVSTRGHRDRFDKLFCVVIPFGKWTGGELCLFEPGFVFKLHPWDILIFPSCDITHFNLHF
;
A
#
# COMPACT_ATOMS: atom_id res chain seq x y z
N SER A 1 -18.15 -2.67 8.92
CA SER A 1 -17.20 -2.31 7.85
C SER A 1 -16.85 -0.85 8.02
N PHE A 2 -15.68 -0.42 7.57
CA PHE A 2 -15.28 0.98 7.54
C PHE A 2 -14.91 1.37 6.11
N LEU A 3 -14.82 2.67 5.83
CA LEU A 3 -14.42 3.15 4.53
C LEU A 3 -12.89 3.07 4.41
N ALA A 4 -12.42 2.30 3.42
CA ALA A 4 -11.01 2.20 3.06
C ALA A 4 -10.85 2.62 1.60
N TRP A 5 -10.01 3.62 1.35
CA TRP A 5 -9.70 4.11 0.01
C TRP A 5 -8.24 3.83 -0.31
N HIS A 6 -8.01 2.92 -1.25
CA HIS A 6 -6.68 2.39 -1.53
C HIS A 6 -6.01 3.14 -2.68
N CYS A 7 -4.87 3.77 -2.42
CA CYS A 7 -4.02 4.38 -3.44
C CYS A 7 -2.73 3.59 -3.56
N SER A 8 -2.76 2.57 -4.42
CA SER A 8 -1.62 1.66 -4.57
C SER A 8 -1.34 1.39 -6.03
N TYR A 9 -0.07 1.22 -6.35
CA TYR A 9 0.34 0.61 -7.60
C TYR A 9 0.72 -0.83 -7.32
N TYR A 10 0.09 -1.76 -8.03
CA TYR A 10 0.39 -3.17 -7.84
C TYR A 10 0.50 -3.90 -9.18
N ASN A 11 1.29 -4.96 -9.15
CA ASN A 11 1.33 -5.98 -10.19
C ASN A 11 0.83 -7.30 -9.60
N ARG A 12 -0.29 -7.24 -8.87
CA ARG A 12 -0.86 -8.37 -8.14
C ARG A 12 -1.48 -9.33 -9.16
N TYR A 13 -1.11 -10.61 -9.05
CA TYR A 13 -1.52 -11.69 -9.96
C TYR A 13 -0.90 -11.63 -11.36
N ALA A 14 0.20 -10.89 -11.53
CA ALA A 14 0.99 -11.00 -12.75
C ALA A 14 1.40 -12.44 -13.02
N GLU A 15 1.38 -12.81 -14.29
CA GLU A 15 1.99 -14.07 -14.73
C GLU A 15 3.47 -14.03 -14.33
N LYS A 16 3.90 -15.02 -13.55
CA LYS A 16 5.32 -15.19 -13.21
C LYS A 16 6.06 -15.55 -14.49
N GLY A 17 7.08 -14.79 -14.86
CA GLY A 17 7.93 -15.07 -16.02
C GLY A 17 8.93 -16.22 -15.83
N HIS A 18 8.70 -17.12 -14.87
CA HIS A 18 9.56 -18.30 -14.70
C HIS A 18 9.45 -19.17 -15.94
N ASP A 19 10.61 -19.59 -16.47
CA ASP A 19 10.73 -20.43 -17.67
C ASP A 19 10.11 -19.83 -18.94
N ALA A 20 9.89 -18.51 -18.95
CA ALA A 20 9.47 -17.81 -20.17
C ALA A 20 10.62 -17.85 -21.21
N PRO A 21 10.33 -18.14 -22.49
CA PRO A 21 11.32 -18.08 -23.56
C PRO A 21 11.91 -16.67 -23.67
N ASN A 22 13.24 -16.58 -23.82
CA ASN A 22 13.94 -15.30 -23.97
C ASN A 22 13.91 -14.75 -25.40
N ASP A 23 13.50 -15.57 -26.36
CA ASP A 23 13.43 -15.30 -27.79
C ASP A 23 12.01 -14.98 -28.28
N VAL A 24 11.01 -15.06 -27.40
CA VAL A 24 9.60 -14.78 -27.71
C VAL A 24 9.14 -13.56 -26.94
N HIS A 25 8.65 -12.55 -27.66
CA HIS A 25 8.12 -11.36 -27.02
C HIS A 25 6.93 -11.72 -26.10
N PRO A 26 6.84 -11.17 -24.86
CA PRO A 26 5.85 -11.57 -23.87
C PRO A 26 4.41 -11.59 -24.39
N ASN A 27 4.01 -10.61 -25.21
CA ASN A 27 2.65 -10.57 -25.80
C ASN A 27 2.29 -11.75 -26.71
N PHE A 28 3.26 -12.55 -27.16
CA PHE A 28 3.02 -13.76 -27.94
C PHE A 28 3.04 -15.04 -27.08
N LEU A 29 3.35 -14.93 -25.79
CA LEU A 29 3.31 -16.06 -24.86
C LEU A 29 1.87 -16.43 -24.54
N SER A 30 1.54 -17.69 -24.84
CA SER A 30 0.30 -18.35 -24.44
C SER A 30 0.61 -19.63 -23.68
N LYS A 31 -0.15 -19.91 -22.62
CA LYS A 31 0.00 -21.14 -21.84
C LYS A 31 -0.99 -22.18 -22.36
N ARG A 32 -0.48 -23.35 -22.78
CA ARG A 32 -1.29 -24.46 -23.28
C ARG A 32 -2.36 -24.84 -22.24
N GLY A 33 -3.63 -24.84 -22.65
CA GLY A 33 -4.77 -25.14 -21.78
C GLY A 33 -5.40 -23.93 -21.07
N ILE A 34 -4.81 -22.74 -21.17
CA ILE A 34 -5.41 -21.50 -20.63
C ILE A 34 -6.16 -20.77 -21.76
N LYS A 35 -7.46 -20.52 -21.54
CA LYS A 35 -8.35 -19.86 -22.52
C LYS A 35 -8.24 -18.33 -22.52
N LYS A 36 -7.73 -17.71 -21.45
CA LYS A 36 -7.63 -16.25 -21.30
C LYS A 36 -6.28 -15.87 -20.72
N ILE A 37 -5.56 -15.03 -21.44
CA ILE A 37 -4.29 -14.45 -21.01
C ILE A 37 -4.57 -12.99 -20.65
N ASN A 38 -4.30 -12.62 -19.41
CA ASN A 38 -4.51 -11.24 -18.96
C ASN A 38 -3.24 -10.43 -19.23
N HIS A 39 -3.03 -10.05 -20.50
CA HIS A 39 -1.88 -9.25 -20.90
C HIS A 39 -1.74 -7.96 -20.08
N GLY A 40 -2.85 -7.32 -19.71
CA GLY A 40 -2.87 -6.12 -18.87
C GLY A 40 -2.45 -6.35 -17.40
N GLN A 41 -2.44 -7.60 -16.91
CA GLN A 41 -1.92 -7.94 -15.58
C GLN A 41 -0.42 -8.23 -15.60
N ARG A 42 0.25 -8.13 -16.75
CA ARG A 42 1.72 -8.26 -16.84
C ARG A 42 2.42 -6.94 -16.52
N VAL A 43 1.68 -5.85 -16.50
CA VAL A 43 2.18 -4.49 -16.24
C VAL A 43 1.63 -3.99 -14.90
N PRO A 44 2.40 -3.18 -14.15
CA PRO A 44 1.87 -2.47 -13.00
C PRO A 44 0.68 -1.61 -13.42
N HIS A 45 -0.31 -1.55 -12.55
CA HIS A 45 -1.48 -0.70 -12.74
C HIS A 45 -1.87 -0.06 -11.41
N ALA A 46 -2.56 1.07 -11.52
CA ALA A 46 -3.13 1.78 -10.40
C ALA A 46 -4.30 0.99 -9.80
N SER A 47 -4.60 1.23 -8.54
CA SER A 47 -5.86 0.80 -7.94
C SER A 47 -7.04 1.49 -8.64
N LYS A 48 -8.19 0.82 -8.64
CA LYS A 48 -9.43 1.33 -9.26
C LYS A 48 -9.80 2.71 -8.71
N GLU A 49 -9.58 2.92 -7.42
CA GLU A 49 -9.80 4.17 -6.71
C GLU A 49 -9.02 5.36 -7.31
N VAL A 50 -7.77 5.11 -7.72
CA VAL A 50 -6.90 6.10 -8.36
C VAL A 50 -7.34 6.35 -9.81
N GLU A 51 -7.76 5.31 -10.53
CA GLU A 51 -8.28 5.45 -11.89
C GLU A 51 -9.58 6.28 -11.91
N GLU A 52 -10.45 6.10 -10.92
CA GLU A 52 -11.72 6.83 -10.81
C GLU A 52 -11.55 8.27 -10.29
N ASN A 53 -10.54 8.54 -9.47
CA ASN A 53 -10.33 9.85 -8.83
C ASN A 53 -8.84 10.27 -8.85
N PRO A 54 -8.29 10.54 -10.05
CA PRO A 54 -6.85 10.77 -10.22
C PRO A 54 -6.36 12.09 -9.59
N GLU A 55 -7.18 13.13 -9.57
CA GLU A 55 -6.81 14.45 -9.01
C GLU A 55 -6.70 14.40 -7.48
N GLU A 56 -7.68 13.76 -6.83
CA GLU A 56 -7.67 13.53 -5.38
C GLU A 56 -6.49 12.65 -4.96
N ALA A 57 -6.20 11.61 -5.74
CA ALA A 57 -5.05 10.74 -5.50
C ALA A 57 -3.72 11.51 -5.60
N ALA A 58 -3.59 12.40 -6.58
CA ALA A 58 -2.41 13.24 -6.75
C ALA A 58 -2.25 14.24 -5.60
N MET A 59 -3.33 14.91 -5.17
CA MET A 59 -3.30 15.84 -4.05
C MET A 59 -2.85 15.16 -2.74
N LEU A 60 -3.36 13.95 -2.49
CA LEU A 60 -2.98 13.18 -1.30
C LEU A 60 -1.54 12.63 -1.38
N ALA A 61 -1.09 12.26 -2.58
CA ALA A 61 0.29 11.88 -2.82
C ALA A 61 1.27 13.03 -2.50
N GLU A 62 0.94 14.28 -2.84
CA GLU A 62 1.77 15.44 -2.48
C GLU A 62 1.91 15.61 -0.97
N MET A 63 0.82 15.43 -0.22
CA MET A 63 0.87 15.47 1.25
C MET A 63 1.79 14.39 1.82
N ILE A 64 1.71 13.18 1.28
CA ILE A 64 2.58 12.06 1.69
C ILE A 64 4.03 12.36 1.36
N HIS A 65 4.31 12.95 0.19
CA HIS A 65 5.67 13.29 -0.20
C HIS A 65 6.32 14.24 0.82
N LEU A 66 5.58 15.25 1.30
CA LEU A 66 6.06 16.13 2.37
C LEU A 66 6.45 15.35 3.62
N ILE A 67 5.64 14.39 4.06
CA ILE A 67 5.94 13.55 5.23
C ILE A 67 7.19 12.70 4.99
N THR A 68 7.39 12.17 3.78
CA THR A 68 8.56 11.34 3.45
C THR A 68 9.88 12.10 3.54
N THR A 69 9.86 13.43 3.35
CA THR A 69 11.06 14.26 3.55
C THR A 69 11.51 14.33 5.01
N ILE A 70 10.58 14.12 5.96
CA ILE A 70 10.86 14.13 7.40
C ILE A 70 11.38 12.75 7.85
N VAL A 71 10.89 11.70 7.20
CA VAL A 71 11.19 10.31 7.51
C VAL A 71 12.44 9.88 6.71
N GLU A 72 13.63 10.29 7.18
CA GLU A 72 14.92 9.90 6.57
C GLU A 72 15.12 8.37 6.60
N HIS A 73 14.70 7.66 5.56
CA HIS A 73 14.87 6.22 5.46
C HIS A 73 15.62 5.82 4.20
N HIS A 74 16.53 4.86 4.36
CA HIS A 74 17.50 4.42 3.36
C HIS A 74 16.97 3.35 2.39
N ILE A 75 15.67 3.01 2.45
CA ILE A 75 15.09 1.95 1.62
C ILE A 75 13.84 2.49 0.94
N TYR A 76 13.92 2.60 -0.38
CA TYR A 76 12.90 3.20 -1.21
C TYR A 76 12.33 2.15 -2.17
N VAL A 77 11.04 2.22 -2.47
CA VAL A 77 10.50 1.63 -3.70
C VAL A 77 11.02 2.46 -4.87
N THR A 78 12.28 2.25 -5.26
CA THR A 78 12.99 3.09 -6.24
C THR A 78 12.48 2.91 -7.66
N LYS A 79 12.00 1.72 -8.01
CA LYS A 79 11.50 1.36 -9.34
C LYS A 79 10.42 0.29 -9.23
N LEU A 80 9.23 0.58 -9.72
CA LEU A 80 8.27 -0.46 -10.08
C LEU A 80 8.67 -1.08 -11.42
N PRO A 81 8.15 -2.27 -11.78
CA PRO A 81 8.36 -2.83 -13.11
C PRO A 81 8.04 -1.81 -14.20
N LEU A 82 8.74 -1.89 -15.34
CA LEU A 82 8.59 -0.93 -16.45
C LEU A 82 8.95 0.53 -16.11
N ASN A 83 9.80 0.75 -15.10
CA ASN A 83 10.25 2.08 -14.68
C ASN A 83 9.12 2.98 -14.16
N GLU A 84 8.03 2.36 -13.69
CA GLU A 84 6.95 3.08 -13.04
C GLU A 84 7.33 3.55 -11.63
N ARG A 85 6.59 4.54 -11.12
CA ARG A 85 6.76 5.08 -9.76
C ARG A 85 5.48 4.95 -8.96
N SER A 86 5.61 4.67 -7.67
CA SER A 86 4.46 4.74 -6.78
C SER A 86 4.07 6.20 -6.56
N LEU A 87 2.76 6.47 -6.53
CA LEU A 87 2.21 7.75 -6.11
C LEU A 87 2.68 8.16 -4.71
N ALA A 88 2.91 7.19 -3.82
CA ALA A 88 3.38 7.45 -2.46
C ALA A 88 4.88 7.24 -2.30
N TYR A 89 5.68 7.48 -3.35
CA TYR A 89 7.13 7.33 -3.26
C TYR A 89 7.66 7.98 -1.97
N PRO A 90 8.38 7.21 -1.11
CA PRO A 90 9.00 5.93 -1.40
C PRO A 90 8.25 4.67 -0.93
N PHE A 91 7.02 4.82 -0.46
CA PHE A 91 6.12 3.72 -0.15
C PHE A 91 5.56 3.07 -1.43
N GLY A 92 5.09 1.83 -1.32
CA GLY A 92 4.41 1.15 -2.42
C GLY A 92 3.02 1.73 -2.72
N GLY A 93 2.41 2.38 -1.74
CA GLY A 93 1.09 3.01 -1.81
C GLY A 93 0.67 3.49 -0.42
N PHE A 94 -0.55 3.99 -0.32
CA PHE A 94 -1.18 4.39 0.94
C PHE A 94 -2.66 4.02 0.95
N VAL A 95 -3.26 4.04 2.13
CA VAL A 95 -4.69 3.79 2.32
C VAL A 95 -5.26 4.84 3.25
N ILE A 96 -6.40 5.41 2.88
CA ILE A 96 -7.18 6.27 3.77
C ILE A 96 -8.26 5.43 4.41
N ASN A 97 -8.18 5.29 5.73
CA ASN A 97 -9.19 4.61 6.52
C ASN A 97 -10.00 5.64 7.31
N VAL A 98 -11.29 5.77 7.01
CA VAL A 98 -12.20 6.66 7.74
C VAL A 98 -13.02 5.81 8.71
N SER A 99 -13.11 6.26 9.96
CA SER A 99 -13.84 5.53 11.01
C SER A 99 -13.31 4.10 11.13
N VAL A 100 -11.99 3.99 11.29
CA VAL A 100 -11.29 2.71 11.22
C VAL A 100 -11.49 1.90 12.50
N SER A 101 -11.88 0.64 12.33
CA SER A 101 -11.83 -0.37 13.39
C SER A 101 -11.47 -1.69 12.73
N THR A 102 -10.34 -2.26 13.14
CA THR A 102 -9.71 -3.41 12.48
C THR A 102 -9.55 -4.55 13.48
N ARG A 103 -9.50 -5.77 12.97
CA ARG A 103 -9.06 -6.93 13.77
C ARG A 103 -7.53 -6.98 13.77
N GLY A 104 -6.94 -7.64 14.77
CA GLY A 104 -5.50 -7.89 14.81
C GLY A 104 -5.01 -8.51 13.51
N HIS A 105 -4.09 -7.81 12.83
CA HIS A 105 -3.49 -8.27 11.58
C HIS A 105 -2.04 -7.80 11.47
N ARG A 106 -1.34 -8.35 10.47
CA ARG A 106 0.01 -7.95 10.06
C ARG A 106 0.01 -7.71 8.57
N ASP A 107 0.69 -6.66 8.14
CA ASP A 107 0.81 -6.33 6.72
C ASP A 107 1.94 -7.15 6.12
N ARG A 108 1.67 -8.43 5.85
CA ARG A 108 2.67 -9.40 5.37
C ARG A 108 3.30 -9.04 4.02
N PHE A 109 2.74 -8.07 3.31
CA PHE A 109 3.27 -7.59 2.05
C PHE A 109 4.21 -6.40 2.21
N ASP A 110 4.21 -5.76 3.38
CA ASP A 110 5.18 -4.72 3.71
C ASP A 110 6.56 -5.36 3.91
N LYS A 111 7.58 -4.61 3.52
CA LYS A 111 8.97 -5.09 3.57
C LYS A 111 9.71 -4.64 4.82
N LEU A 112 9.27 -3.56 5.45
CA LEU A 112 10.02 -2.90 6.52
C LEU A 112 9.09 -2.34 7.58
N PHE A 113 8.41 -1.23 7.28
CA PHE A 113 7.57 -0.50 8.21
C PHE A 113 6.36 0.06 7.48
N CYS A 114 5.29 0.29 8.25
CA CYS A 114 4.21 1.16 7.84
C CYS A 114 4.30 2.49 8.59
N VAL A 115 3.63 3.50 8.05
CA VAL A 115 3.48 4.82 8.67
C VAL A 115 2.00 5.08 8.84
N VAL A 116 1.59 5.40 10.07
CA VAL A 116 0.23 5.77 10.41
C VAL A 116 0.19 7.23 10.82
N ILE A 117 -0.73 7.97 10.20
CA ILE A 117 -0.96 9.39 10.44
C ILE A 117 -2.47 9.59 10.57
N PRO A 118 -3.00 9.74 11.78
CA PRO A 118 -4.42 10.00 11.96
C PRO A 118 -4.74 11.44 11.56
N PHE A 119 -5.97 11.64 11.10
CA PHE A 119 -6.49 12.95 10.75
C PHE A 119 -7.91 13.11 11.28
N GLY A 120 -8.35 14.34 11.46
CA GLY A 120 -9.68 14.65 12.00
C GLY A 120 -9.78 14.42 13.51
N LYS A 121 -10.87 14.90 14.13
CA LYS A 121 -11.11 14.73 15.56
C LYS A 121 -12.02 13.53 15.78
N TRP A 122 -11.54 12.56 16.56
CA TRP A 122 -12.25 11.32 16.85
C TRP A 122 -12.26 11.04 18.36
N THR A 123 -13.27 10.30 18.80
CA THR A 123 -13.28 9.65 20.12
C THR A 123 -12.99 8.17 19.88
N GLY A 124 -12.22 7.52 20.76
CA GLY A 124 -11.77 6.14 20.52
C GLY A 124 -10.83 5.98 19.33
N GLY A 125 -10.83 4.80 18.72
CA GLY A 125 -10.03 4.49 17.53
C GLY A 125 -8.54 4.27 17.79
N GLU A 126 -8.13 4.12 19.05
CA GLU A 126 -6.73 3.94 19.45
C GLU A 126 -6.08 2.79 18.67
N LEU A 127 -4.82 2.99 18.30
CA LEU A 127 -4.03 1.98 17.61
C LEU A 127 -3.29 1.13 18.63
N CYS A 128 -3.57 -0.17 18.63
CA CYS A 128 -2.92 -1.15 19.48
C CYS A 128 -1.79 -1.85 18.72
N LEU A 129 -0.62 -1.94 19.35
CA LEU A 129 0.49 -2.80 18.93
C LEU A 129 0.61 -3.95 19.94
N PHE A 130 0.24 -5.16 19.52
CA PHE A 130 -0.01 -6.29 20.43
C PHE A 130 1.26 -6.82 21.09
N GLU A 131 2.26 -7.18 20.29
CA GLU A 131 3.52 -7.77 20.78
C GLU A 131 4.26 -6.86 21.77
N PRO A 132 4.36 -5.52 21.57
CA PRO A 132 4.94 -4.63 22.57
C PRO A 132 3.95 -4.24 23.69
N GLY A 133 2.67 -4.57 23.59
CA GLY A 133 1.66 -4.25 24.61
C GLY A 133 1.29 -2.78 24.70
N PHE A 134 1.39 -2.03 23.59
CA PHE A 134 1.11 -0.59 23.57
C PHE A 134 -0.27 -0.25 23.00
N VAL A 135 -0.86 0.81 23.56
CA VAL A 135 -2.09 1.44 23.06
C VAL A 135 -1.78 2.91 22.81
N PHE A 136 -1.84 3.33 21.56
CA PHE A 136 -1.54 4.69 21.14
C PHE A 136 -2.83 5.48 20.93
N LYS A 137 -3.02 6.49 21.77
CA LYS A 137 -4.00 7.56 21.53
C LYS A 137 -3.32 8.67 20.71
N LEU A 138 -3.28 8.46 19.41
CA LEU A 138 -2.65 9.39 18.47
C LEU A 138 -3.55 10.63 18.27
N HIS A 139 -2.96 11.81 18.32
CA HIS A 139 -3.60 13.08 17.96
C HIS A 139 -3.47 13.31 16.45
N PRO A 140 -4.32 14.18 15.87
CA PRO A 140 -4.24 14.49 14.45
C PRO A 140 -2.83 14.94 14.07
N TRP A 141 -2.29 14.33 13.02
CA TRP A 141 -0.95 14.58 12.47
C TRP A 141 0.22 14.01 13.28
N ASP A 142 -0.03 13.24 14.36
CA ASP A 142 1.01 12.41 14.94
C ASP A 142 1.51 11.39 13.90
N ILE A 143 2.80 11.07 13.96
CA ILE A 143 3.42 10.09 13.05
C ILE A 143 3.84 8.89 13.88
N LEU A 144 3.23 7.73 13.62
CA LEU A 144 3.67 6.45 14.18
C LEU A 144 4.27 5.58 13.08
N ILE A 145 5.50 5.13 13.30
CA ILE A 145 6.22 4.23 12.39
C ILE A 145 6.52 2.94 13.13
N PHE A 146 6.16 1.80 12.54
CA PHE A 146 6.41 0.50 13.17
C PHE A 146 6.54 -0.63 12.13
N PRO A 147 7.22 -1.74 12.45
CA PRO A 147 7.36 -2.88 11.54
C PRO A 147 6.06 -3.69 11.43
N SER A 148 5.16 -3.27 10.54
CA SER A 148 3.83 -3.83 10.32
C SER A 148 3.81 -5.32 9.92
N CYS A 149 4.89 -5.82 9.35
CA CYS A 149 5.05 -7.24 9.01
C CYS A 149 5.31 -8.12 10.24
N ASP A 150 5.90 -7.55 11.30
CA ASP A 150 6.33 -8.27 12.50
C ASP A 150 5.40 -8.02 13.70
N ILE A 151 4.71 -6.88 13.72
CA ILE A 151 3.82 -6.46 14.80
C ILE A 151 2.36 -6.60 14.37
N THR A 152 1.62 -7.41 15.12
CA THR A 152 0.16 -7.48 15.07
C THR A 152 -0.41 -6.17 15.59
N HIS A 153 -1.20 -5.52 14.74
CA HIS A 153 -1.79 -4.23 15.07
C HIS A 153 -3.28 -4.18 14.72
N PHE A 154 -4.00 -3.31 15.42
CA PHE A 154 -5.45 -3.11 15.22
C PHE A 154 -5.94 -1.80 15.82
N ASN A 155 -7.07 -1.32 15.33
CA ASN A 155 -7.76 -0.14 15.85
C ASN A 155 -8.95 -0.55 16.72
N LEU A 156 -9.08 0.09 17.89
CA LEU A 156 -10.27 0.00 18.72
C LEU A 156 -11.49 0.65 18.02
N HIS A 157 -12.66 0.52 18.64
CA HIS A 157 -13.87 1.19 18.14
C HIS A 157 -13.81 2.70 18.40
N PHE A 158 -14.51 3.47 17.57
CA PHE A 158 -14.57 4.94 17.56
C PHE A 158 -15.98 5.43 17.91
#